data_AF-A0A8T4I7I8-F1
#
_entry.id   AF-A0A8T4I7I8-F1
#
_cell.length_a   1.000
_cell.length_b   1.000
_cell.length_c   1.000
_cell.angle_alpha   90.00
_cell.angle_beta   90.00
_cell.angle_gamma   90.00
#
_symmetry.space_group_name_H-M   'P 1'
#
loop_
_entity.id
_entity.type
_entity.pdbx_description
1 polymer ?
#
loop_
_entity_poly.entity_id
_entity_poly.type
_entity_poly.pdbx_seq_one_letter_code
_entity_poly.pdbx_strand_id
1 'polypeptide(L)' 'EEDTPPVEATAADEDPTSPTYVYGPFGWVPTFYSSATLTTSNLAQSAANKLLRDSLKPNATADLSSVPNP' A
#
# COMPACT_ATOMS: atom_id res chain seq x y z
N GLU A 1 -1.73 31.05 12.50
CA GLU A 1 -1.35 29.67 12.19
C GLU A 1 -2.61 28.85 12.41
N GLU A 2 -3.14 28.26 11.34
CA GLU A 2 -4.39 27.50 11.42
C GLU A 2 -4.03 26.09 11.87
N ASP A 3 -4.31 25.81 13.14
CA ASP A 3 -3.98 24.55 13.83
C ASP A 3 -4.99 23.47 13.42
N THR A 4 -5.01 23.15 12.12
CA THR A 4 -5.82 22.04 11.62
C THR A 4 -5.33 20.75 12.27
N PRO A 5 -6.19 20.00 12.97
CA PRO A 5 -5.79 18.78 13.63
C PRO A 5 -5.18 17.82 12.61
N PRO A 6 -4.13 17.05 12.98
CA PRO A 6 -3.53 16.07 12.10
C PRO A 6 -4.61 15.13 11.59
N VAL A 7 -4.67 14.95 10.28
CA VAL A 7 -5.62 14.05 9.66
C VAL A 7 -5.01 12.68 9.56
N GLU A 8 -5.69 11.70 10.15
CA GLU A 8 -5.26 10.30 10.19
C GLU A 8 -6.15 9.45 9.27
N ALA A 9 -5.56 8.51 8.54
CA ALA A 9 -6.27 7.56 7.70
C ALA A 9 -5.55 6.21 7.68
N THR A 10 -6.31 5.12 7.73
CA THR A 10 -5.79 3.75 7.76
C THR A 10 -6.36 2.99 6.56
N ALA A 11 -5.50 2.25 5.87
CA ALA A 11 -5.88 1.33 4.81
C ALA A 11 -5.28 -0.05 5.13
N ALA A 12 -6.08 -1.10 4.97
CA ALA A 12 -5.70 -2.48 5.26
C ALA A 12 -6.16 -3.39 4.11
N ASP A 13 -5.42 -4.48 3.88
CA ASP A 13 -5.81 -5.53 2.95
C ASP A 13 -6.69 -6.56 3.67
N GLU A 14 -8.01 -6.39 3.51
CA GLU A 14 -9.02 -7.24 4.13
C GLU A 14 -9.49 -8.39 3.22
N ASP A 15 -8.84 -8.60 2.06
CA ASP A 15 -9.21 -9.69 1.15
C ASP A 15 -8.62 -11.03 1.64
N PRO A 16 -9.43 -12.02 2.04
CA PRO A 16 -8.94 -13.31 2.54
C PRO A 16 -8.25 -14.16 1.47
N THR A 17 -8.39 -13.83 0.19
CA THR A 17 -7.69 -14.50 -0.92
C THR A 17 -6.32 -13.90 -1.22
N SER A 18 -6.01 -12.74 -0.64
CA SER A 18 -4.74 -12.06 -0.83
C SER A 18 -3.62 -12.71 0.02
N PRO A 19 -2.43 -12.98 -0.55
CA PRO A 19 -1.28 -13.44 0.22
C PRO A 19 -0.83 -12.44 1.29
N THR A 20 -1.16 -11.16 1.12
CA THR A 20 -0.83 -10.06 2.05
C THR A 20 -1.98 -9.68 2.99
N TYR A 21 -3.00 -10.54 3.08
CA TYR A 21 -4.14 -10.36 3.98
C TYR A 21 -3.66 -10.11 5.42
N VAL A 22 -4.16 -9.03 6.05
CA VAL A 22 -3.64 -8.56 7.34
C VAL A 22 -3.87 -9.57 8.47
N TYR A 23 -4.95 -10.35 8.39
CA TYR A 23 -5.26 -11.43 9.33
C TYR A 23 -4.78 -12.81 8.85
N GLY A 24 -3.97 -12.84 7.79
CA GLY A 24 -3.35 -14.05 7.25
C GLY A 24 -2.15 -14.51 8.08
N PRO A 25 -1.48 -15.60 7.65
CA PRO A 25 -0.35 -16.19 8.37
C PRO A 25 0.88 -15.26 8.48
N PHE A 26 0.98 -14.23 7.63
CA PHE A 26 2.07 -13.26 7.65
C PHE A 26 1.88 -12.13 8.69
N GLY A 27 0.67 -11.99 9.26
CA GLY A 27 0.36 -11.02 10.30
C GLY A 27 0.33 -9.56 9.85
N TRP A 28 0.20 -8.64 10.81
CA TRP A 28 0.09 -7.21 10.53
C TRP A 28 1.47 -6.56 10.37
N VAL A 29 1.74 -6.02 9.18
CA VAL A 29 2.94 -5.22 8.86
C VAL A 29 2.55 -3.74 8.67
N PRO A 30 2.43 -2.95 9.75
CA PRO A 30 2.04 -1.54 9.65
C PRO A 30 3.17 -0.68 9.08
N THR A 31 2.81 0.25 8.18
CA THR A 31 3.72 1.28 7.67
C THR A 31 3.16 2.65 8.04
N PHE A 32 3.98 3.48 8.70
CA PHE A 32 3.60 4.84 9.09
C PHE A 32 4.17 5.84 8.09
N TYR A 33 3.31 6.69 7.53
CA TYR A 33 3.70 7.75 6.60
C TYR A 33 3.09 9.07 7.06
N SER A 34 3.94 10.09 7.24
CA SER A 34 3.52 11.45 7.57
C SER A 34 3.98 12.41 6.48
N SER A 35 3.09 13.30 6.06
CA SER A 35 3.41 14.36 5.09
C SER A 35 2.59 15.61 5.38
N ALA A 36 3.25 16.77 5.32
CA ALA A 36 2.63 18.08 5.52
C ALA A 36 1.65 18.47 4.41
N THR A 37 1.60 17.74 3.29
CA THR A 37 0.67 18.00 2.17
C THR A 37 -0.68 17.29 2.32
N LEU A 38 -0.84 16.41 3.33
CA LEU A 38 -2.06 15.66 3.59
C LEU A 38 -2.95 16.43 4.56
N THR A 39 -3.57 17.50 4.07
CA THR A 39 -4.40 18.40 4.89
C THR A 39 -5.87 17.98 5.00
N THR A 40 -6.31 17.01 4.20
CA THR A 40 -7.72 16.54 4.20
C THR A 40 -7.81 15.03 4.30
N SER A 41 -8.91 14.54 4.89
CA SER A 41 -9.16 13.10 5.09
C SER A 41 -9.17 12.31 3.78
N ASN A 42 -9.71 12.90 2.72
CA ASN A 42 -9.73 12.26 1.41
C ASN A 42 -8.32 12.09 0.81
N LEU A 43 -7.46 13.10 0.98
CA LEU A 43 -6.05 13.03 0.59
C LEU A 43 -5.30 11.97 1.41
N ALA A 44 -5.50 11.95 2.73
CA ALA A 44 -4.87 10.95 3.61
C ALA A 44 -5.30 9.53 3.25
N GLN A 45 -6.60 9.30 2.99
CA GLN A 45 -7.10 7.99 2.56
C GLN A 45 -6.57 7.59 1.18
N SER A 46 -6.52 8.53 0.22
CA SER A 46 -5.96 8.28 -1.11
C SER A 46 -4.47 7.92 -1.05
N ALA A 47 -3.71 8.58 -0.18
CA ALA A 47 -2.31 8.27 0.06
C ALA A 47 -2.13 6.90 0.74
N ALA A 48 -2.93 6.58 1.75
CA ALA A 48 -2.93 5.27 2.41
C ALA A 48 -3.26 4.13 1.43
N ASN A 49 -4.29 4.31 0.59
CA ASN A 49 -4.65 3.36 -0.46
C ASN A 49 -3.54 3.22 -1.51
N LYS A 50 -2.87 4.31 -1.88
CA LYS A 50 -1.73 4.26 -2.81
C LYS A 50 -0.57 3.46 -2.21
N LEU A 51 -0.21 3.74 -0.96
CA LEU A 51 0.85 3.01 -0.25
C LEU A 51 0.51 1.52 -0.15
N LEU A 52 -0.73 1.18 0.20
CA LEU A 52 -1.22 -0.20 0.22
C LEU A 52 -1.07 -0.86 -1.17
N ARG A 53 -1.47 -0.18 -2.24
CA ARG A 53 -1.32 -0.70 -3.61
C ARG A 53 0.12 -0.87 -4.06
N ASP A 54 1.02 0.02 -3.62
CA ASP A 54 2.43 -0.06 -3.93
C ASP A 54 3.12 -1.22 -3.17
N SER A 55 2.68 -1.53 -1.95
CA SER A 55 3.16 -2.68 -1.18
C SER A 55 2.51 -4.01 -1.61
N LEU A 56 1.27 -3.98 -2.10
CA LEU A 56 0.56 -5.11 -2.73
C LEU A 56 1.12 -5.55 -4.09
N LYS A 57 2.26 -4.98 -4.55
CA LYS A 57 2.76 -5.22 -5.90
C LYS A 57 2.84 -6.71 -6.21
N PRO A 58 2.42 -7.13 -7.42
CA PRO A 58 2.13 -8.52 -7.72
C PRO A 58 3.40 -9.35 -7.60
N ASN A 59 3.25 -10.62 -7.23
CA ASN A 59 4.23 -11.66 -7.55
C ASN A 59 4.49 -11.60 -9.06
N ALA A 60 5.47 -10.81 -9.48
CA ALA A 60 5.76 -10.59 -10.88
C ALA A 60 6.42 -11.87 -11.41
N THR A 61 5.64 -12.70 -12.10
CA THR A 61 6.14 -13.84 -12.83
C THR A 61 6.68 -13.32 -14.16
N ALA A 62 8.01 -13.26 -14.30
CA ALA A 62 8.66 -12.92 -15.56
C ALA A 62 9.02 -14.22 -16.29
N ASP A 63 8.34 -14.49 -17.41
CA ASP A 63 8.77 -15.53 -18.36
C ASP A 63 9.88 -14.99 -19.24
N LEU A 64 11.13 -15.37 -18.92
CA LEU A 64 12.32 -15.03 -19.69
C LEU A 64 12.59 -16.13 -20.71
N SER A 65 12.17 -15.93 -21.97
CA SER A 65 12.62 -16.76 -23.08
C SER A 65 13.77 -16.07 -23.82
N SER A 66 14.88 -16.79 -23.98
CA SER A 66 16.05 -16.35 -24.75
C SER A 66 16.15 -17.23 -25.99
N VAL A 67 16.02 -16.63 -27.17
CA VAL A 67 16.30 -17.30 -28.44
C VAL A 67 17.80 -17.15 -28.70
N PRO A 68 18.57 -18.25 -28.83
CA PRO A 68 19.98 -18.16 -29.19
C PRO A 68 20.13 -17.49 -30.56
N ASN A 69 21.06 -16.54 -30.65
CA ASN A 69 21.43 -15.91 -31.91
C ASN A 69 22.00 -16.98 -32.88
N PRO A 70 21.45 -17.15 -34.10
CA PRO A 70 21.99 -18.04 -35.12
C PRO A 70 23.36 -17.62 -35.65
#